data_AF-A0A2S0XKB5-F1
#
_entry.id   AF-A0A2S0XKB5-F1
#
_cell.length_a   1.000
_cell.length_b   1.000
_cell.length_c   1.000
_cell.angle_alpha   90.00
_cell.angle_beta   90.00
_cell.angle_gamma   90.00
#
_symmetry.space_group_name_H-M   'P 1'
#
loop_
_entity.id
_entity.type
_entity.pdbx_description
1 polymer ?
#
loop_
_entity_poly.entity_id
_entity_poly.type
_entity_poly.pdbx_seq_one_letter_code
_entity_poly.pdbx_strand_id
1 'polypeptide(L)' 'MSILSSIGRIASEFNAARARYHTARSVRSLPLELQKDIGWPEAFDSETGYRRGNSGQVH' A
#
# COMPACT_ATOMS: atom_id res chain seq x y z
N MET A 1 23.13 23.66 1.36
CA MET A 1 21.74 23.14 1.49
C MET A 1 21.23 23.52 2.88
N SER A 2 19.96 23.92 3.00
CA SER A 2 19.37 24.29 4.29
C SER A 2 18.75 23.09 4.99
N ILE A 3 18.96 22.97 6.31
CA ILE A 3 18.35 21.95 7.17
C ILE A 3 16.82 21.93 7.02
N LEU A 4 16.21 23.11 6.85
CA LEU A 4 14.77 23.24 6.67
C LEU A 4 14.28 22.56 5.38
N SER A 5 15.06 22.65 4.29
CA SER A 5 14.74 21.99 3.03
C SER A 5 14.82 20.46 3.15
N SER A 6 15.79 19.93 3.90
CA SER A 6 15.90 18.49 4.17
C SER A 6 14.73 17.96 4.99
N ILE A 7 14.33 18.68 6.03
CA ILE A 7 13.16 18.32 6.87
C ILE A 7 11.88 18.37 6.03
N GLY A 8 11.69 19.43 5.22
CA GLY A 8 10.53 19.56 4.35
C GLY A 8 10.40 18.41 3.35
N ARG A 9 11.52 17.97 2.78
CA ARG A 9 11.55 16.80 1.89
C ARG A 9 11.11 15.51 2.61
N ILE A 10 11.68 15.23 3.78
CA ILE A 10 11.32 14.04 4.57
C ILE A 10 9.84 14.07 4.96
N ALA A 11 9.33 15.23 5.41
CA ALA A 11 7.93 15.38 5.77
C ALA A 11 6.98 15.13 4.59
N SER A 12 7.34 15.58 3.39
CA SER A 12 6.59 15.32 2.15
C SER A 12 6.58 13.82 1.80
N GLU A 13 7.75 13.19 1.80
CA GLU A 13 7.88 11.75 1.53
C GLU A 13 7.10 10.91 2.56
N PHE A 14 7.16 11.28 3.84
CA PHE A 14 6.40 10.64 4.90
C PHE A 14 4.89 10.82 4.72
N ASN A 15 4.42 12.03 4.42
CA ASN A 15 2.99 12.28 4.19
C ASN A 15 2.47 11.53 2.98
N ALA A 16 3.24 11.45 1.89
CA ALA A 16 2.88 10.66 0.72
C ALA A 16 2.75 9.16 1.07
N ALA A 17 3.71 8.61 1.81
CA ALA A 17 3.66 7.22 2.27
C ALA A 17 2.46 6.97 3.20
N ARG A 18 2.22 7.89 4.15
CA ARG A 18 1.11 7.84 5.10
C ARG A 18 -0.24 7.89 4.39
N ALA A 19 -0.40 8.80 3.42
CA ALA A 19 -1.63 8.91 2.62
C ALA A 19 -1.92 7.61 1.87
N ARG A 20 -0.92 7.01 1.22
CA ARG A 20 -1.08 5.71 0.53
C ARG A 20 -1.53 4.61 1.49
N TYR A 21 -0.89 4.53 2.67
CA TYR A 21 -1.24 3.53 3.67
C TYR A 21 -2.68 3.69 4.17
N HIS A 22 -3.11 4.92 4.48
CA HIS A 22 -4.47 5.18 4.92
C HIS A 22 -5.50 4.88 3.82
N THR A 23 -5.25 5.31 2.58
CA THR A 23 -6.13 5.00 1.46
C THR A 23 -6.28 3.50 1.26
N ALA A 24 -5.16 2.76 1.20
CA ALA A 24 -5.21 1.31 1.06
C ALA A 24 -5.97 0.64 2.22
N ARG A 25 -5.78 1.11 3.45
CA ARG A 25 -6.53 0.60 4.61
C ARG A 25 -8.03 0.91 4.53
N SER A 26 -8.40 2.12 4.13
CA SER A 26 -9.80 2.50 3.95
C SER A 26 -10.46 1.67 2.85
N VAL A 27 -9.80 1.50 1.70
CA VAL A 27 -10.32 0.66 0.60
C VAL A 27 -10.46 -0.80 1.04
N ARG A 28 -9.48 -1.36 1.77
CA ARG A 28 -9.56 -2.72 2.33
C ARG A 28 -10.70 -2.91 3.34
N SER A 29 -11.19 -1.84 3.96
CA SER A 29 -12.32 -1.91 4.89
C SER A 29 -13.68 -1.93 4.19
N LEU A 30 -13.72 -1.68 2.88
CA LEU A 30 -14.94 -1.80 2.08
C LEU A 30 -15.33 -3.28 1.91
N PRO A 31 -16.61 -3.60 1.68
CA PRO A 31 -17.04 -4.93 1.25
C PRO A 31 -16.30 -5.41 -0.01
N LEU A 32 -16.05 -6.73 -0.11
CA LEU A 32 -15.31 -7.33 -1.24
C LEU A 32 -15.94 -7.05 -2.60
N GLU A 33 -17.26 -6.97 -2.68
CA GLU A 33 -17.98 -6.64 -3.92
C GLU A 33 -17.59 -5.24 -4.44
N LEU A 34 -17.60 -4.24 -3.56
CA LEU A 34 -17.16 -2.89 -3.90
C LEU A 34 -15.66 -2.81 -4.22
N GLN A 35 -14.83 -3.62 -3.55
CA GLN A 35 -13.41 -3.70 -3.89
C GLN A 35 -13.19 -4.29 -5.29
N LYS A 36 -14.00 -5.28 -5.71
CA LYS A 36 -13.97 -5.85 -7.06
C LYS A 36 -14.44 -4.84 -8.11
N ASP A 37 -15.51 -4.10 -7.83
CA ASP A 37 -16.07 -3.09 -8.75
C ASP A 37 -15.07 -1.99 -9.12
N ILE A 38 -14.23 -1.58 -8.17
CA ILE A 38 -13.18 -0.58 -8.40
C ILE A 38 -11.86 -1.18 -8.91
N GLY A 39 -11.80 -2.50 -9.12
CA GLY A 39 -10.60 -3.19 -9.59
C GLY A 39 -9.46 -3.25 -8.57
N TRP A 40 -9.77 -3.34 -7.27
CA TRP A 40 -8.74 -3.34 -6.22
C TRP A 40 -7.96 -4.67 -6.21
N PRO A 41 -6.62 -4.66 -6.31
CA PRO A 41 -5.81 -5.84 -6.60
C PRO A 41 -5.96 -6.97 -5.57
N GLU A 42 -6.05 -6.62 -4.29
CA GLU A 42 -6.09 -7.59 -3.19
C GLU A 42 -7.40 -8.37 -3.12
N ALA A 43 -8.49 -7.84 -3.70
CA ALA A 43 -9.77 -8.57 -3.80
C ALA A 43 -9.69 -9.74 -4.80
N PHE A 44 -8.77 -9.67 -5.76
CA PHE A 44 -8.48 -10.74 -6.73
C PHE A 44 -7.44 -11.74 -6.20
N ASP A 45 -6.51 -11.29 -5.35
CA ASP A 45 -5.51 -12.17 -4.72
C ASP A 45 -6.16 -13.21 -3.79
N SER A 46 -7.27 -12.86 -3.11
CA SER A 46 -8.05 -13.80 -2.30
C SER A 46 -8.74 -14.90 -3.12
N GLU A 47 -9.04 -14.65 -4.39
CA GLU A 47 -9.68 -15.61 -5.30
C GLU A 47 -8.64 -16.53 -5.98
N THR A 48 -7.43 -16.02 -6.22
CA THR A 48 -6.39 -16.77 -6.94
C THR A 48 -5.48 -17.61 -6.05
N GLY A 49 -5.57 -17.53 -4.71
CA GLY A 49 -4.86 -18.44 -3.81
C GLY A 49 -3.33 -18.44 -3.92
N TYR A 50 -2.74 -17.56 -4.72
CA TYR A 50 -1.31 -17.41 -4.80
C TYR A 50 -0.84 -16.55 -3.63
N ARG A 51 -0.66 -17.23 -2.49
CA ARG A 51 0.46 -16.92 -1.61
C ARG A 51 1.69 -16.84 -2.50
N ARG A 52 2.08 -15.64 -2.92
CA ARG A 52 3.46 -15.34 -3.31
C ARG A 52 4.27 -15.44 -2.01
N GLY A 53 4.53 -16.68 -1.60
CA GLY A 53 5.55 -17.01 -0.63
C GLY A 53 6.87 -16.60 -1.25
N ASN A 54 7.38 -15.44 -0.87
CA ASN A 54 8.78 -15.13 -1.05
C ASN A 54 9.55 -15.98 -0.02
N SER A 55 9.71 -17.26 -0.34
CA SER A 55 10.65 -18.15 0.31
C SER A 55 12.02 -17.48 0.30
N GLY A 56 12.61 -17.33 1.49
CA GLY A 56 13.91 -16.71 1.68
C GLY A 56 14.93 -17.23 0.68
N GLN A 57 15.52 -16.29 -0.06
CA GLN A 57 16.80 -16.52 -0.71
C GLN A 57 17.88 -16.29 0.36
N VAL A 58 18.22 -17.38 1.04
CA VAL A 58 19.52 -17.56 1.69
C VAL A 58 20.39 -18.27 0.66
N HIS A 59 21.35 -17.54 0.08
CA HIS A 59 22.64 -18.06 -0.34
C HIS A 59 23.63 -16.91 -0.50
#